data_AF-A0A953IMW0-F1
#
_entry.id   AF-A0A953IMW0-F1
#
_cell.length_a   1.000
_cell.length_b   1.000
_cell.length_c   1.000
_cell.angle_alpha   90.00
_cell.angle_beta   90.00
_cell.angle_gamma   90.00
#
_symmetry.space_group_name_H-M   'P 1'
#
loop_
_entity.id
_entity.type
_entity.pdbx_description
1 polymer ?
#
loop_
_entity_poly.entity_id
_entity_poly.type
_entity_poly.pdbx_seq_one_letter_code
_entity_poly.pdbx_strand_id
1 'polypeptide(L)'
;DEVWSVPIDGSGPPVRLHPHLSGSETLARYALAQDGSVAVVALDDGAGGGTLFRAPLDGSAAPTPIDEGNVARLYTYVAPGGAQHALYFIDSDGDDRLEIRTVDLAGGVPLPLGPAELRAGLDFGGLQVAPDGSRAVFSADNAVAERGELYGLSLAGPGALAQLSQIPVAGGDVYDFELSADGARVVFLADAVVDGKFELWSAPIDDSADPVPVSGTLAATRDVVSFELAGSWTVFLADLAVDDQVELWSAPIDGGATPTRRSVALPAGRDVSGFRIAPNGTRLVYAANLVSAVQSDLHLATVAGLTGHTQLTNLEGGLPAVYTIRDYRISPDSRRLAFDIHPAGGFNATLFEQSLLAPAPIPEIVAVSAGTPSLIERAQYLPDSAGLVFAAALDSGDRVEALLADERCFADGFE
;
A
#
# COMPACT_ATOMS: atom_id res chain seq x y z
N ASP A 1 11.41 -12.08 24.76
CA ASP A 1 12.18 -11.54 23.63
C ASP A 1 12.69 -10.16 23.97
N GLU A 2 13.96 -9.86 23.67
CA GLU A 2 14.57 -8.54 23.92
C GLU A 2 14.86 -7.83 22.59
N VAL A 3 14.73 -6.50 22.56
CA VAL A 3 14.98 -5.66 21.38
C VAL A 3 16.26 -4.85 21.57
N TRP A 4 17.06 -4.87 20.52
CA TRP A 4 18.35 -4.20 20.44
C TRP A 4 18.47 -3.45 19.12
N SER A 5 19.14 -2.29 19.13
CA SER A 5 19.64 -1.64 17.92
C SER A 5 21.11 -2.00 17.69
N VAL A 6 21.51 -2.12 16.43
CA VAL A 6 22.88 -2.42 16.03
C VAL A 6 23.24 -1.57 14.81
N PRO A 7 24.35 -0.82 14.84
CA PRO A 7 24.85 -0.15 13.65
C PRO A 7 25.19 -1.16 12.55
N ILE A 8 24.65 -0.97 11.35
CA ILE A 8 24.87 -1.88 10.21
C ILE A 8 26.34 -1.89 9.77
N ASP A 9 27.06 -0.79 9.99
CA ASP A 9 28.49 -0.67 9.69
C ASP A 9 29.40 -1.27 10.79
N GLY A 10 28.83 -1.78 11.88
CA GLY A 10 29.57 -2.35 13.00
C GLY A 10 30.34 -1.33 13.83
N SER A 11 30.04 -0.04 13.71
CA SER A 11 30.75 1.05 14.40
C SER A 11 30.60 1.05 15.93
N GLY A 12 29.63 0.32 16.47
CA GLY A 12 29.35 0.28 17.91
C GLY A 12 28.73 -1.04 18.38
N PRO A 13 28.73 -1.29 19.70
CA PRO A 13 28.06 -2.45 20.28
C PRO A 13 26.53 -2.34 20.16
N PRO A 14 25.80 -3.47 20.23
CA PRO A 14 24.34 -3.44 20.35
C PRO A 14 23.87 -2.61 21.55
N VAL A 15 22.81 -1.82 21.36
CA VAL A 15 22.17 -1.02 22.41
C VAL A 15 20.80 -1.61 22.71
N ARG A 16 20.53 -1.86 23.99
CA ARG A 16 19.23 -2.37 24.46
C ARG A 16 18.21 -1.24 24.50
N LEU A 17 17.01 -1.48 23.95
CA LEU A 17 15.98 -0.44 23.77
C LEU A 17 14.87 -0.43 24.83
N HIS A 18 15.00 -1.27 25.86
CA HIS A 18 14.05 -1.36 26.98
C HIS A 18 14.77 -1.82 28.26
N PRO A 19 14.17 -1.69 29.46
CA PRO A 19 14.71 -2.27 30.69
C PRO A 19 14.85 -3.79 30.63
N HIS A 20 15.55 -4.41 31.59
CA HIS A 20 15.54 -5.87 31.69
C HIS A 20 14.12 -6.37 31.94
N LEU A 21 13.67 -7.30 31.11
CA LEU A 21 12.36 -7.94 31.30
C LEU A 21 12.41 -8.84 32.52
N SER A 22 11.37 -8.78 33.33
CA SER A 22 11.14 -9.62 34.49
C SER A 22 10.05 -10.65 34.17
N GLY A 23 10.25 -11.89 34.62
CA GLY A 23 9.23 -12.95 34.65
C GLY A 23 8.33 -13.09 33.41
N SER A 24 7.18 -12.41 33.45
CA SER A 24 6.10 -12.45 32.44
C SER A 24 6.15 -11.34 31.40
N GLU A 25 7.03 -10.34 31.54
CA GLU A 25 7.09 -9.22 30.61
C GLU A 25 7.57 -9.66 29.22
N THR A 26 6.87 -9.19 28.19
CA THR A 26 7.20 -9.47 26.79
C THR A 26 7.21 -8.19 25.96
N LEU A 27 7.91 -8.25 24.82
CA LEU A 27 7.81 -7.22 23.80
C LEU A 27 6.45 -7.34 23.11
N ALA A 28 5.64 -6.29 23.18
CA ALA A 28 4.38 -6.23 22.45
C ALA A 28 4.58 -5.60 21.06
N ARG A 29 5.21 -4.42 20.99
CA ARG A 29 5.32 -3.61 19.76
C ARG A 29 6.57 -2.75 19.78
N TYR A 30 7.02 -2.34 18.59
CA TYR A 30 8.01 -1.27 18.46
C TYR A 30 7.78 -0.47 17.18
N ALA A 31 8.24 0.78 17.18
CA ALA A 31 8.29 1.66 16.02
C ALA A 31 9.57 2.51 16.07
N LEU A 32 10.04 2.97 14.91
CA LEU A 32 11.25 3.77 14.78
C LEU A 32 10.89 5.18 14.30
N ALA A 33 11.52 6.20 14.89
CA ALA A 33 11.48 7.55 14.35
C ALA A 33 12.06 7.55 12.93
N GLN A 34 11.49 8.36 12.02
CA GLN A 34 11.86 8.32 10.61
C GLN A 34 13.30 8.78 10.36
N ASP A 35 13.84 9.61 11.27
CA ASP A 35 15.23 10.07 11.25
C ASP A 35 16.22 9.05 11.85
N GLY A 36 15.75 7.91 12.36
CA GLY A 36 16.59 6.89 12.96
C GLY A 36 17.23 7.28 14.29
N SER A 37 16.70 8.30 14.99
CA SER A 37 17.24 8.77 16.27
C SER A 37 16.73 7.96 17.48
N VAL A 38 15.45 7.60 17.47
CA VAL A 38 14.74 7.03 18.64
C VAL A 38 13.89 5.84 18.22
N ALA A 39 13.87 4.80 19.05
CA ALA A 39 12.87 3.76 19.02
C ALA A 39 11.83 3.97 20.12
N VAL A 40 10.59 3.60 19.81
CA VAL A 40 9.49 3.50 20.77
C VAL A 40 9.15 2.03 20.93
N VAL A 41 9.11 1.55 22.17
CA VAL A 41 8.98 0.12 22.50
C VAL A 41 7.89 -0.06 23.53
N ALA A 42 6.87 -0.86 23.21
CA ALA A 42 5.81 -1.23 24.14
C ALA A 42 6.09 -2.62 24.72
N LEU A 43 6.06 -2.71 26.05
CA LEU A 43 6.12 -3.96 26.79
C LEU A 43 4.73 -4.30 27.35
N ASP A 44 4.39 -5.59 27.38
CA ASP A 44 3.20 -6.16 28.02
C ASP A 44 3.66 -6.93 29.27
N ASP A 45 2.98 -6.74 30.40
CA ASP A 45 3.31 -7.38 31.68
C ASP A 45 2.72 -8.79 31.87
N GLY A 46 1.88 -9.24 30.94
CA GLY A 46 1.17 -10.52 30.94
C GLY A 46 -0.06 -10.57 31.85
N ALA A 47 -0.44 -9.45 32.46
CA ALA A 47 -1.58 -9.28 33.35
C ALA A 47 -2.60 -8.25 32.83
N GLY A 48 -2.49 -7.86 31.55
CA GLY A 48 -3.34 -6.86 30.93
C GLY A 48 -2.81 -5.43 31.07
N GLY A 49 -1.62 -5.24 31.67
CA GLY A 49 -0.92 -3.97 31.73
C GLY A 49 0.27 -3.91 30.78
N GLY A 50 1.03 -2.82 30.88
CA GLY A 50 2.20 -2.62 30.03
C GLY A 50 2.89 -1.29 30.29
N THR A 51 3.97 -1.06 29.57
CA THR A 51 4.68 0.23 29.62
C THR A 51 5.26 0.54 28.25
N LEU A 52 5.04 1.78 27.80
CA LEU A 52 5.61 2.33 26.58
C LEU A 52 6.89 3.08 26.92
N PHE A 53 7.99 2.78 26.24
CA PHE A 53 9.29 3.42 26.41
C PHE A 53 9.72 4.14 25.13
N ARG A 54 10.52 5.20 25.28
CA ARG A 54 11.44 5.67 24.22
C ARG A 54 12.88 5.36 24.59
N ALA A 55 13.67 5.00 23.60
CA ALA A 55 15.09 4.75 23.73
C ALA A 55 15.87 5.36 22.56
N PRO A 56 16.91 6.17 22.81
CA PRO A 56 17.85 6.58 21.76
C PRO A 56 18.53 5.35 21.15
N LEU A 57 18.52 5.28 19.82
CA LEU A 57 19.08 4.14 19.08
C LEU A 57 20.60 4.04 19.19
N ASP A 58 21.27 5.14 19.54
CA ASP A 58 22.72 5.25 19.75
C ASP A 58 23.16 4.94 21.19
N GLY A 59 22.22 4.73 22.11
CA GLY A 59 22.51 4.46 23.52
C GLY A 59 23.01 5.68 24.30
N SER A 60 22.83 6.89 23.78
CA SER A 60 23.22 8.15 24.45
C SER A 60 22.51 8.38 25.79
N ALA A 61 21.35 7.75 26.00
CA ALA A 61 20.65 7.71 27.28
C ALA A 61 19.96 6.36 27.49
N ALA A 62 19.63 6.06 28.76
CA ALA A 62 18.83 4.89 29.10
C ALA A 62 17.39 5.03 28.56
N PRO A 63 16.69 3.92 28.25
CA PRO A 63 15.27 3.94 27.92
C PRO A 63 14.45 4.65 29.01
N THR A 64 13.50 5.50 28.60
CA THR A 64 12.63 6.25 29.52
C THR A 64 11.17 5.94 29.26
N PRO A 65 10.36 5.73 30.32
CA PRO A 65 8.92 5.49 30.15
C PRO A 65 8.24 6.74 29.58
N ILE A 66 7.26 6.50 28.70
CA ILE A 66 6.37 7.49 28.10
C ILE A 66 5.00 7.41 28.77
N ASP A 67 4.45 6.20 28.85
CA ASP A 67 3.08 5.94 29.30
C ASP A 67 2.96 4.52 29.88
N GLU A 68 1.93 4.29 30.69
CA GLU A 68 1.62 3.00 31.32
C GLU A 68 0.27 2.49 30.82
N GLY A 69 0.18 1.18 30.56
CA GLY A 69 -1.00 0.55 29.96
C GLY A 69 -0.66 -0.38 28.80
N ASN A 70 -1.67 -1.13 28.35
CA ASN A 70 -1.52 -2.08 27.25
C ASN A 70 -1.65 -1.38 25.89
N VAL A 71 -0.57 -1.35 25.11
CA VAL A 71 -0.55 -0.66 23.81
C VAL A 71 -1.08 -1.54 22.68
N ALA A 72 -2.29 -1.23 22.21
CA ALA A 72 -2.96 -1.94 21.12
C ALA A 72 -2.45 -1.57 19.72
N ARG A 73 -1.99 -0.33 19.50
CA ARG A 73 -1.40 0.12 18.22
C ARG A 73 -0.34 1.18 18.47
N LEU A 74 0.71 1.21 17.65
CA LEU A 74 1.82 2.15 17.76
C LEU A 74 2.35 2.52 16.37
N TYR A 75 2.46 3.83 16.11
CA TYR A 75 2.96 4.41 14.88
C TYR A 75 3.89 5.57 15.19
N THR A 76 4.84 5.84 14.31
CA THR A 76 5.66 7.06 14.33
C THR A 76 5.32 7.92 13.12
N TYR A 77 5.37 9.24 13.31
CA TYR A 77 5.14 10.20 12.24
C TYR A 77 5.94 11.47 12.47
N VAL A 78 6.08 12.27 11.42
CA VAL A 78 6.70 13.59 11.48
C VAL A 78 5.58 14.62 11.61
N ALA A 79 5.50 15.29 12.76
CA ALA A 79 4.52 16.34 13.01
C ALA A 79 4.83 17.63 12.22
N PRO A 80 3.87 18.56 12.08
CA PRO A 80 4.11 19.83 11.43
C PRO A 80 5.32 20.55 12.06
N GLY A 81 6.30 20.90 11.23
CA GLY A 81 7.57 21.49 11.69
C GLY A 81 8.73 20.51 11.86
N GLY A 82 8.53 19.21 11.59
CA GLY A 82 9.61 18.22 11.48
C GLY A 82 9.90 17.44 12.77
N ALA A 83 9.14 17.65 13.84
CA ALA A 83 9.32 16.92 15.09
C ALA A 83 8.88 15.45 14.93
N GLN A 84 9.66 14.51 15.46
CA GLN A 84 9.33 13.09 15.45
C GLN A 84 8.35 12.79 16.59
N HIS A 85 7.20 12.24 16.27
CA HIS A 85 6.15 11.91 17.23
C HIS A 85 5.82 10.43 17.17
N ALA A 86 5.28 9.91 18.27
CA ALA A 86 4.53 8.66 18.27
C ALA A 86 3.02 8.94 18.40
N LEU A 87 2.22 8.16 17.68
CA LEU A 87 0.76 8.04 17.81
C LEU A 87 0.47 6.62 18.27
N TYR A 88 -0.29 6.46 19.34
CA TYR A 88 -0.57 5.14 19.90
C TYR A 88 -1.97 5.07 20.50
N PHE A 89 -2.46 3.84 20.54
CA PHE A 89 -3.74 3.45 21.10
C PHE A 89 -3.43 2.54 22.28
N ILE A 90 -3.85 2.93 23.47
CA ILE A 90 -3.47 2.30 24.72
C ILE A 90 -4.71 2.07 25.57
N ASP A 91 -4.76 0.97 26.31
CA ASP A 91 -5.65 0.78 27.45
C ASP A 91 -4.86 1.14 28.70
N SER A 92 -5.08 2.34 29.23
CA SER A 92 -4.29 2.88 30.34
C SER A 92 -4.83 2.55 31.74
N ASP A 93 -6.07 2.08 31.84
CA ASP A 93 -6.73 1.79 33.13
C ASP A 93 -7.24 0.35 33.27
N GLY A 94 -7.07 -0.48 32.24
CA GLY A 94 -7.36 -1.91 32.23
C GLY A 94 -8.85 -2.23 32.02
N ASP A 95 -9.60 -1.33 31.38
CA ASP A 95 -11.04 -1.48 31.15
C ASP A 95 -11.40 -2.03 29.74
N ASP A 96 -10.39 -2.44 28.96
CA ASP A 96 -10.45 -2.90 27.58
C ASP A 96 -10.90 -1.81 26.57
N ARG A 97 -10.84 -0.53 26.95
CA ARG A 97 -11.10 0.61 26.07
C ARG A 97 -9.80 1.33 25.77
N LEU A 98 -9.71 1.80 24.54
CA LEU A 98 -8.49 2.41 24.05
C LEU A 98 -8.60 3.93 24.12
N GLU A 99 -7.61 4.59 24.70
CA GLU A 99 -7.36 6.01 24.51
C GLU A 99 -6.40 6.23 23.35
N ILE A 100 -6.56 7.35 22.65
CA ILE A 100 -5.67 7.77 21.58
C ILE A 100 -4.74 8.86 22.11
N ARG A 101 -3.43 8.68 21.98
CA ARG A 101 -2.44 9.65 22.48
C ARG A 101 -1.33 9.88 21.48
N THR A 102 -0.74 11.07 21.52
CA THR A 102 0.51 11.38 20.83
C THR A 102 1.56 11.96 21.76
N VAL A 103 2.84 11.74 21.48
CA VAL A 103 3.95 12.32 22.23
C VAL A 103 5.09 12.73 21.30
N ASP A 104 5.73 13.85 21.61
CA ASP A 104 7.02 14.26 21.02
C ASP A 104 8.15 13.38 21.55
N LEU A 105 8.87 12.71 20.64
CA LEU A 105 9.94 11.79 20.96
C LEU A 105 11.21 12.46 21.51
N ALA A 106 11.36 13.78 21.36
CA ALA A 106 12.48 14.53 21.92
C ALA A 106 12.37 14.79 23.43
N GLY A 107 11.21 14.56 24.04
CA GLY A 107 11.05 14.86 25.48
C GLY A 107 9.63 15.13 25.97
N GLY A 108 8.61 15.09 25.12
CA GLY A 108 7.25 15.48 25.46
C GLY A 108 6.54 14.55 26.44
N VAL A 109 5.40 15.04 26.96
CA VAL A 109 4.41 14.27 27.73
C VAL A 109 3.29 13.85 26.77
N PRO A 110 2.68 12.65 26.95
CA PRO A 110 1.50 12.24 26.21
C PRO A 110 0.39 13.30 26.17
N LEU A 111 -0.09 13.58 24.97
CA LEU A 111 -1.23 14.46 24.68
C LEU A 111 -2.41 13.59 24.24
N PRO A 112 -3.57 13.64 24.93
CA PRO A 112 -4.76 12.93 24.48
C PRO A 112 -5.29 13.52 23.17
N LEU A 113 -5.81 12.63 22.32
CA LEU A 113 -6.44 12.91 21.04
C LEU A 113 -7.84 12.26 21.03
N GLY A 114 -8.78 12.80 20.26
CA GLY A 114 -10.10 12.17 20.12
C GLY A 114 -10.97 12.28 21.40
N PRO A 115 -11.98 11.40 21.54
CA PRO A 115 -12.69 11.21 22.79
C PRO A 115 -11.75 10.66 23.88
N ALA A 116 -12.21 10.66 25.13
CA ALA A 116 -11.44 10.08 26.23
C ALA A 116 -11.11 8.60 25.97
N GLU A 117 -12.11 7.82 25.54
CA GLU A 117 -12.01 6.39 25.27
C GLU A 117 -12.77 6.04 24.00
N LEU A 118 -12.30 5.00 23.31
CA LEU A 118 -13.02 4.33 22.24
C LEU A 118 -13.95 3.23 22.79
N ARG A 119 -14.72 2.61 21.91
CA ARG A 119 -15.59 1.48 22.25
C ARG A 119 -14.77 0.29 22.77
N ALA A 120 -15.23 -0.35 23.85
CA ALA A 120 -14.61 -1.57 24.35
C ALA A 120 -14.68 -2.70 23.31
N GLY A 121 -13.57 -3.41 23.12
CA GLY A 121 -13.49 -4.55 22.19
C GLY A 121 -13.64 -4.17 20.71
N LEU A 122 -13.34 -2.93 20.34
CA LEU A 122 -13.37 -2.50 18.94
C LEU A 122 -12.36 -3.29 18.08
N ASP A 123 -12.74 -3.64 16.87
CA ASP A 123 -11.85 -4.12 15.83
C ASP A 123 -11.21 -2.94 15.10
N PHE A 124 -9.88 -2.97 15.00
CA PHE A 124 -9.07 -1.88 14.47
C PHE A 124 -8.42 -2.31 13.17
N GLY A 125 -8.77 -1.63 12.08
CA GLY A 125 -8.22 -1.86 10.74
C GLY A 125 -6.98 -1.01 10.45
N GLY A 126 -6.94 -0.40 9.27
CA GLY A 126 -5.81 0.40 8.81
C GLY A 126 -5.71 1.76 9.51
N LEU A 127 -4.51 2.35 9.52
CA LEU A 127 -4.26 3.74 9.89
C LEU A 127 -3.25 4.37 8.94
N GLN A 128 -3.52 5.60 8.52
CA GLN A 128 -2.61 6.42 7.73
C GLN A 128 -2.52 7.83 8.33
N VAL A 129 -1.31 8.38 8.39
CA VAL A 129 -1.06 9.77 8.81
C VAL A 129 -0.90 10.64 7.57
N ALA A 130 -1.51 11.82 7.58
CA ALA A 130 -1.36 12.78 6.49
C ALA A 130 0.12 13.18 6.31
N PRO A 131 0.60 13.39 5.06
CA PRO A 131 2.01 13.70 4.82
C PRO A 131 2.50 14.97 5.51
N ASP A 132 1.60 15.90 5.83
CA ASP A 132 1.90 17.11 6.59
C ASP A 132 1.98 16.88 8.12
N GLY A 133 1.65 15.67 8.58
CA GLY A 133 1.63 15.26 9.98
C GLY A 133 0.48 15.84 10.80
N SER A 134 -0.49 16.52 10.18
CA SER A 134 -1.50 17.30 10.91
C SER A 134 -2.71 16.48 11.34
N ARG A 135 -2.99 15.38 10.64
CA ARG A 135 -4.16 14.51 10.82
C ARG A 135 -3.82 13.04 10.61
N ALA A 136 -4.62 12.18 11.21
CA ALA A 136 -4.62 10.74 10.92
C ALA A 136 -6.02 10.28 10.53
N VAL A 137 -6.06 9.26 9.66
CA VAL A 137 -7.27 8.55 9.27
C VAL A 137 -7.10 7.08 9.65
N PHE A 138 -8.12 6.48 10.24
CA PHE A 138 -8.11 5.07 10.59
C PHE A 138 -9.49 4.44 10.44
N SER A 139 -9.54 3.12 10.24
CA SER A 139 -10.80 2.37 10.19
C SER A 139 -11.00 1.55 11.46
N ALA A 140 -12.20 1.56 12.02
CA ALA A 140 -12.58 0.75 13.18
C ALA A 140 -14.11 0.59 13.28
N ASP A 141 -14.59 -0.32 14.13
CA ASP A 141 -16.03 -0.52 14.43
C ASP A 141 -16.49 0.21 15.71
N ASN A 142 -16.09 1.46 15.82
CA ASN A 142 -16.21 2.24 17.05
C ASN A 142 -17.65 2.70 17.33
N ALA A 143 -18.44 3.05 16.32
CA ALA A 143 -19.82 3.51 16.54
C ALA A 143 -20.77 2.31 16.68
N VAL A 144 -20.62 1.31 15.80
CA VAL A 144 -21.41 0.08 15.81
C VAL A 144 -20.45 -1.10 15.71
N ALA A 145 -20.55 -2.07 16.64
CA ALA A 145 -19.71 -3.27 16.58
C ALA A 145 -19.96 -4.04 15.28
N GLU A 146 -18.89 -4.66 14.77
CA GLU A 146 -18.86 -5.40 13.51
C GLU A 146 -19.15 -4.54 12.27
N ARG A 147 -19.20 -3.20 12.42
CA ARG A 147 -19.35 -2.28 11.32
C ARG A 147 -18.06 -1.51 11.04
N GLY A 148 -17.40 -1.77 9.92
CA GLY A 148 -16.21 -1.01 9.55
C GLY A 148 -16.55 0.45 9.26
N GLU A 149 -15.99 1.39 10.02
CA GLU A 149 -16.18 2.82 9.79
C GLU A 149 -14.84 3.55 9.67
N LEU A 150 -14.80 4.56 8.81
CA LEU A 150 -13.62 5.42 8.66
C LEU A 150 -13.72 6.67 9.54
N TYR A 151 -12.64 6.95 10.28
CA TYR A 151 -12.52 8.08 11.19
C TYR A 151 -11.31 8.95 10.87
N GLY A 152 -11.46 10.27 11.04
CA GLY A 152 -10.39 11.26 10.98
C GLY A 152 -10.19 11.94 12.32
N LEU A 153 -8.93 12.27 12.66
CA LEU A 153 -8.60 13.06 13.84
C LEU A 153 -7.49 14.07 13.59
N SER A 154 -7.51 15.17 14.34
CA SER A 154 -6.38 16.11 14.39
C SER A 154 -5.29 15.56 15.32
N LEU A 155 -4.04 15.71 14.89
CA LEU A 155 -2.85 15.36 15.69
C LEU A 155 -2.28 16.57 16.46
N ALA A 156 -2.92 17.73 16.37
CA ALA A 156 -2.50 18.94 17.07
C ALA A 156 -2.96 18.99 18.54
N GLY A 157 -3.86 18.10 18.95
CA GLY A 157 -4.35 18.01 20.32
C GLY A 157 -5.78 17.48 20.41
N PRO A 158 -6.42 17.62 21.58
CA PRO A 158 -7.74 17.05 21.82
C PRO A 158 -8.78 17.63 20.86
N GLY A 159 -9.66 16.76 20.36
CA GLY A 159 -10.69 17.09 19.39
C GLY A 159 -11.63 15.90 19.18
N ALA A 160 -12.78 16.11 18.56
CA ALA A 160 -13.69 15.00 18.26
C ALA A 160 -13.12 14.11 17.15
N LEU A 161 -13.47 12.81 17.19
CA LEU A 161 -13.33 11.95 16.02
C LEU A 161 -14.39 12.32 15.00
N ALA A 162 -13.96 12.63 13.78
CA ALA A 162 -14.86 12.81 12.65
C ALA A 162 -15.14 11.45 12.02
N GLN A 163 -16.40 11.04 11.91
CA GLN A 163 -16.78 9.82 11.20
C GLN A 163 -16.86 10.13 9.70
N LEU A 164 -15.73 10.02 8.99
CA LEU A 164 -15.59 10.40 7.59
C LEU A 164 -16.40 9.53 6.62
N SER A 165 -16.72 8.29 7.00
CA SER A 165 -17.45 7.37 6.13
C SER A 165 -18.95 7.69 6.00
N GLN A 166 -19.57 8.21 7.07
CA GLN A 166 -20.99 8.59 7.16
C GLN A 166 -21.99 7.59 6.54
N ILE A 167 -21.73 6.28 6.62
CA ILE A 167 -22.52 5.24 5.95
C ILE A 167 -23.94 5.16 6.55
N PRO A 168 -24.99 5.47 5.76
CA PRO A 168 -26.37 5.51 6.27
C PRO A 168 -27.07 4.15 6.28
N VAL A 169 -26.63 3.19 5.46
CA VAL A 169 -27.31 1.90 5.29
C VAL A 169 -26.93 0.93 6.42
N ALA A 170 -27.91 0.26 7.01
CA ALA A 170 -27.66 -0.86 7.92
C ALA A 170 -27.06 -2.06 7.15
N GLY A 171 -26.16 -2.81 7.77
CA GLY A 171 -25.29 -3.76 7.06
C GLY A 171 -23.97 -3.11 6.64
N GLY A 172 -24.01 -2.05 5.81
CA GLY A 172 -22.80 -1.55 5.15
C GLY A 172 -21.62 -1.06 6.01
N ASP A 173 -20.43 -1.15 5.41
CA ASP A 173 -19.09 -1.19 5.96
C ASP A 173 -18.07 -0.50 5.04
N VAL A 174 -16.96 -0.06 5.65
CA VAL A 174 -15.72 0.29 4.95
C VAL A 174 -14.80 -0.93 4.94
N TYR A 175 -14.34 -1.30 3.75
CA TYR A 175 -13.49 -2.48 3.53
C TYR A 175 -12.02 -2.11 3.28
N ASP A 176 -11.77 -0.96 2.67
CA ASP A 176 -10.43 -0.47 2.36
C ASP A 176 -10.40 1.05 2.21
N PHE A 177 -9.23 1.67 2.41
CA PHE A 177 -9.06 3.11 2.23
C PHE A 177 -7.62 3.52 1.87
N GLU A 178 -7.49 4.63 1.13
CA GLU A 178 -6.21 5.24 0.79
C GLU A 178 -6.30 6.77 0.90
N LEU A 179 -5.29 7.35 1.54
CA LEU A 179 -5.13 8.79 1.67
C LEU A 179 -4.44 9.39 0.43
N SER A 180 -4.95 10.53 -0.04
CA SER A 180 -4.34 11.28 -1.15
C SER A 180 -2.94 11.78 -0.77
N ALA A 181 -2.04 11.84 -1.76
CA ALA A 181 -0.65 12.23 -1.55
C ALA A 181 -0.48 13.69 -1.06
N ASP A 182 -1.48 14.54 -1.26
CA ASP A 182 -1.53 15.90 -0.69
C ASP A 182 -2.13 15.94 0.73
N GLY A 183 -2.62 14.81 1.24
CA GLY A 183 -3.26 14.69 2.55
C GLY A 183 -4.62 15.36 2.65
N ALA A 184 -5.24 15.80 1.54
CA ALA A 184 -6.51 16.53 1.60
C ALA A 184 -7.73 15.62 1.70
N ARG A 185 -7.67 14.41 1.11
CA ARG A 185 -8.81 13.50 0.97
C ARG A 185 -8.42 12.08 1.28
N VAL A 186 -9.42 11.31 1.72
CA VAL A 186 -9.36 9.85 1.74
C VAL A 186 -10.34 9.30 0.72
N VAL A 187 -9.95 8.25 0.02
CA VAL A 187 -10.83 7.42 -0.81
C VAL A 187 -11.02 6.10 -0.10
N PHE A 188 -12.24 5.58 -0.11
CA PHE A 188 -12.55 4.32 0.55
C PHE A 188 -13.52 3.49 -0.25
N LEU A 189 -13.34 2.17 -0.15
CA LEU A 189 -14.24 1.15 -0.68
C LEU A 189 -15.26 0.81 0.40
N ALA A 190 -16.54 0.98 0.08
CA ALA A 190 -17.63 0.72 0.99
C ALA A 190 -18.90 0.29 0.25
N ASP A 191 -19.79 -0.40 0.93
CA ASP A 191 -21.15 -0.68 0.47
C ASP A 191 -22.16 0.29 1.13
N ALA A 192 -21.88 1.57 0.91
CA ALA A 192 -22.49 2.66 1.67
C ALA A 192 -23.97 2.90 1.35
N VAL A 193 -24.43 2.49 0.16
CA VAL A 193 -25.82 2.70 -0.28
C VAL A 193 -26.67 1.45 -0.09
N VAL A 194 -26.11 0.30 -0.45
CA VAL A 194 -26.77 -1.00 -0.41
C VAL A 194 -25.76 -2.01 0.13
N ASP A 195 -26.10 -2.64 1.24
CA ASP A 195 -25.31 -3.71 1.86
C ASP A 195 -24.90 -4.80 0.84
N GLY A 196 -23.61 -5.12 0.80
CA GLY A 196 -23.03 -6.08 -0.14
C GLY A 196 -22.79 -5.57 -1.56
N LYS A 197 -22.98 -4.27 -1.83
CA LYS A 197 -22.70 -3.64 -3.13
C LYS A 197 -21.55 -2.64 -3.00
N PHE A 198 -20.40 -2.94 -3.56
CA PHE A 198 -19.16 -2.22 -3.31
C PHE A 198 -18.98 -0.99 -4.22
N GLU A 199 -18.77 0.17 -3.60
CA GLU A 199 -18.66 1.47 -4.25
C GLU A 199 -17.43 2.22 -3.75
N LEU A 200 -16.91 3.15 -4.57
CA LEU A 200 -15.85 4.06 -4.13
C LEU A 200 -16.42 5.41 -3.73
N TRP A 201 -15.95 5.86 -2.59
CA TRP A 201 -16.32 7.13 -1.97
C TRP A 201 -15.07 7.94 -1.65
N SER A 202 -15.23 9.26 -1.54
CA SER A 202 -14.16 10.12 -1.07
C SER A 202 -14.66 11.22 -0.16
N ALA A 203 -13.94 11.45 0.93
CA ALA A 203 -14.23 12.49 1.90
C ALA A 203 -13.00 13.37 2.15
N PRO A 204 -13.16 14.69 2.38
CA PRO A 204 -12.12 15.50 2.99
C PRO A 204 -11.74 14.95 4.37
N ILE A 205 -10.46 14.80 4.67
CA ILE A 205 -10.04 14.25 5.97
C ILE A 205 -10.26 15.21 7.15
N ASP A 206 -10.61 16.44 6.83
CA ASP A 206 -10.96 17.47 7.80
C ASP A 206 -12.45 17.54 8.12
N ASP A 207 -13.26 16.66 7.53
CA ASP A 207 -14.72 16.60 7.72
C ASP A 207 -15.42 17.90 7.32
N SER A 208 -14.83 18.66 6.39
CA SER A 208 -15.39 19.93 5.91
C SER A 208 -16.56 19.77 4.94
N ALA A 209 -16.77 18.56 4.39
CA ALA A 209 -17.88 18.23 3.52
C ALA A 209 -18.21 16.73 3.57
N ASP A 210 -19.46 16.39 3.22
CA ASP A 210 -19.93 15.01 3.18
C ASP A 210 -19.18 14.16 2.12
N PRO A 211 -19.10 12.83 2.30
CA PRO A 211 -18.53 11.92 1.32
C PRO A 211 -19.24 11.98 -0.03
N VAL A 212 -18.46 11.92 -1.10
CA VAL A 212 -18.96 11.94 -2.48
C VAL A 212 -18.62 10.64 -3.21
N PRO A 213 -19.51 10.13 -4.08
CA PRO A 213 -19.25 8.91 -4.84
C PRO A 213 -18.22 9.18 -5.95
N VAL A 214 -17.13 8.40 -5.95
CA VAL A 214 -16.06 8.44 -6.96
C VAL A 214 -16.36 7.46 -8.10
N SER A 215 -16.93 6.30 -7.79
CA SER A 215 -17.36 5.32 -8.80
C SER A 215 -18.67 5.69 -9.51
N GLY A 216 -19.28 6.81 -9.14
CA GLY A 216 -20.60 7.23 -9.63
C GLY A 216 -21.74 6.35 -9.11
N THR A 217 -22.94 6.53 -9.66
CA THR A 217 -24.09 5.67 -9.33
C THR A 217 -23.99 4.36 -10.09
N LEU A 218 -23.76 3.27 -9.36
CA LEU A 218 -23.68 1.94 -9.93
C LEU A 218 -25.08 1.37 -10.19
N ALA A 219 -25.25 0.62 -11.29
CA ALA A 219 -26.49 -0.13 -11.52
C ALA A 219 -26.67 -1.22 -10.44
N ALA A 220 -27.85 -1.87 -10.42
CA ALA A 220 -28.02 -3.06 -9.58
C ALA A 220 -26.99 -4.11 -9.99
N THR A 221 -26.45 -4.84 -8.99
CA THR A 221 -25.43 -5.91 -9.10
C THR A 221 -24.01 -5.48 -9.48
N ARG A 222 -23.73 -4.18 -9.66
CA ARG A 222 -22.39 -3.70 -10.05
C ARG A 222 -21.56 -3.28 -8.86
N ASP A 223 -20.28 -3.63 -8.95
CA ASP A 223 -19.32 -3.55 -7.86
C ASP A 223 -17.96 -3.03 -8.31
N VAL A 224 -17.33 -2.31 -7.39
CA VAL A 224 -15.89 -2.05 -7.43
C VAL A 224 -15.15 -3.19 -6.76
N VAL A 225 -14.11 -3.68 -7.41
CA VAL A 225 -13.27 -4.80 -6.95
C VAL A 225 -12.06 -4.31 -6.17
N SER A 226 -11.37 -3.28 -6.68
CA SER A 226 -10.16 -2.72 -6.06
C SER A 226 -9.85 -1.34 -6.61
N PHE A 227 -9.02 -0.57 -5.90
CA PHE A 227 -8.61 0.76 -6.33
C PHE A 227 -7.19 1.11 -5.86
N GLU A 228 -6.60 2.11 -6.50
CA GLU A 228 -5.36 2.77 -6.08
C GLU A 228 -5.44 4.27 -6.46
N LEU A 229 -4.69 5.13 -5.76
CA LEU A 229 -4.61 6.57 -6.07
C LEU A 229 -3.45 6.93 -7.00
N ALA A 230 -3.72 7.88 -7.89
CA ALA A 230 -2.78 8.45 -8.85
C ALA A 230 -2.86 9.99 -8.81
N GLY A 231 -2.25 10.60 -7.79
CA GLY A 231 -2.34 12.04 -7.56
C GLY A 231 -3.79 12.46 -7.26
N SER A 232 -4.38 13.28 -8.13
CA SER A 232 -5.79 13.74 -8.00
C SER A 232 -6.81 12.81 -8.65
N TRP A 233 -6.42 11.58 -8.99
CA TRP A 233 -7.26 10.58 -9.63
C TRP A 233 -7.31 9.29 -8.81
N THR A 234 -8.43 8.60 -8.90
CA THR A 234 -8.62 7.24 -8.43
C THR A 234 -8.68 6.32 -9.64
N VAL A 235 -7.86 5.27 -9.66
CA VAL A 235 -7.88 4.21 -10.68
C VAL A 235 -8.44 2.96 -10.04
N PHE A 236 -9.36 2.27 -10.69
CA PHE A 236 -10.06 1.16 -10.07
C PHE A 236 -10.55 0.11 -11.05
N LEU A 237 -10.68 -1.12 -10.55
CA LEU A 237 -11.30 -2.24 -11.25
C LEU A 237 -12.76 -2.34 -10.85
N ALA A 238 -13.66 -2.38 -11.82
CA ALA A 238 -15.09 -2.47 -11.58
C ALA A 238 -15.84 -2.95 -12.82
N ASP A 239 -17.04 -3.47 -12.63
CA ASP A 239 -17.90 -4.03 -13.68
C ASP A 239 -19.03 -3.06 -14.09
N LEU A 240 -18.69 -1.77 -14.19
CA LEU A 240 -19.68 -0.68 -14.30
C LEU A 240 -20.57 -0.77 -15.54
N ALA A 241 -20.10 -1.36 -16.64
CA ALA A 241 -20.90 -1.47 -17.86
C ALA A 241 -21.57 -2.83 -18.04
N VAL A 242 -20.87 -3.93 -17.77
CA VAL A 242 -21.41 -5.29 -17.88
C VAL A 242 -21.13 -6.06 -16.58
N ASP A 243 -22.15 -6.76 -16.09
CA ASP A 243 -22.14 -7.47 -14.80
C ASP A 243 -21.13 -8.60 -14.86
N ASP A 244 -20.37 -8.82 -13.81
CA ASP A 244 -19.30 -9.83 -13.76
C ASP A 244 -18.21 -9.66 -14.85
N GLN A 245 -18.13 -8.48 -15.48
CA GLN A 245 -17.10 -8.15 -16.46
C GLN A 245 -16.24 -7.01 -15.94
N VAL A 246 -15.11 -7.36 -15.33
CA VAL A 246 -14.24 -6.42 -14.63
C VAL A 246 -13.42 -5.63 -15.65
N GLU A 247 -13.53 -4.30 -15.57
CA GLU A 247 -12.88 -3.38 -16.48
C GLU A 247 -12.07 -2.36 -15.67
N LEU A 248 -11.16 -1.65 -16.33
CA LEU A 248 -10.36 -0.62 -15.69
C LEU A 248 -10.99 0.75 -15.90
N TRP A 249 -11.12 1.51 -14.83
CA TRP A 249 -11.74 2.84 -14.80
C TRP A 249 -10.85 3.83 -14.06
N SER A 250 -11.08 5.12 -14.32
CA SER A 250 -10.61 6.17 -13.42
C SER A 250 -11.57 7.33 -13.30
N ALA A 251 -11.53 8.02 -12.17
CA ALA A 251 -12.31 9.21 -11.89
C ALA A 251 -11.48 10.22 -11.07
N PRO A 252 -11.79 11.52 -11.12
CA PRO A 252 -11.22 12.49 -10.18
C PRO A 252 -11.53 12.10 -8.73
N ILE A 253 -10.55 12.26 -7.86
CA ILE A 253 -10.66 11.90 -6.44
C ILE A 253 -11.73 12.72 -5.70
N ASP A 254 -12.09 13.88 -6.24
CA ASP A 254 -13.11 14.77 -5.69
C ASP A 254 -14.54 14.45 -6.15
N GLY A 255 -14.73 13.38 -6.96
CA GLY A 255 -16.03 13.02 -7.53
C GLY A 255 -16.56 14.05 -8.56
N GLY A 256 -15.73 14.99 -9.01
CA GLY A 256 -16.14 16.10 -9.86
C GLY A 256 -16.48 15.71 -11.30
N ALA A 257 -16.18 14.48 -11.72
CA ALA A 257 -16.57 13.93 -13.01
C ALA A 257 -16.91 12.44 -12.92
N THR A 258 -17.75 11.97 -13.84
CA THR A 258 -18.11 10.55 -13.95
C THR A 258 -16.89 9.69 -14.33
N PRO A 259 -16.81 8.45 -13.84
CA PRO A 259 -15.75 7.53 -14.24
C PRO A 259 -15.61 7.37 -15.74
N THR A 260 -14.36 7.30 -16.19
CA THR A 260 -14.00 7.04 -17.59
C THR A 260 -13.28 5.71 -17.68
N ARG A 261 -13.69 4.86 -18.64
CA ARG A 261 -13.02 3.58 -18.89
C ARG A 261 -11.59 3.80 -19.42
N ARG A 262 -10.63 3.10 -18.83
CA ARG A 262 -9.19 3.10 -19.18
C ARG A 262 -8.70 1.79 -19.78
N SER A 263 -9.48 0.72 -19.70
CA SER A 263 -9.33 -0.44 -20.58
C SER A 263 -10.06 -0.20 -21.90
N VAL A 264 -9.76 -1.00 -22.92
CA VAL A 264 -10.61 -1.06 -24.12
C VAL A 264 -11.99 -1.65 -23.77
N ALA A 265 -12.96 -1.52 -24.68
CA ALA A 265 -14.18 -2.31 -24.59
C ALA A 265 -13.83 -3.80 -24.62
N LEU A 266 -14.28 -4.55 -23.62
CA LEU A 266 -13.94 -5.95 -23.46
C LEU A 266 -14.95 -6.82 -24.24
N PRO A 267 -14.50 -7.85 -24.98
CA PRO A 267 -15.40 -8.89 -25.48
C PRO A 267 -16.09 -9.62 -24.32
N ALA A 268 -17.22 -10.28 -24.57
CA ALA A 268 -17.93 -11.03 -23.52
C ALA A 268 -17.06 -12.13 -22.89
N GLY A 269 -17.10 -12.25 -21.56
CA GLY A 269 -16.28 -13.19 -20.79
C GLY A 269 -14.79 -12.86 -20.81
N ARG A 270 -14.46 -11.57 -20.91
CA ARG A 270 -13.11 -11.01 -20.79
C ARG A 270 -13.07 -9.98 -19.67
N ASP A 271 -11.93 -9.89 -19.03
CA ASP A 271 -11.69 -9.12 -17.81
C ASP A 271 -10.31 -8.49 -17.80
N VAL A 272 -10.20 -7.42 -17.03
CA VAL A 272 -8.94 -6.91 -16.50
C VAL A 272 -8.70 -7.61 -15.16
N SER A 273 -7.56 -8.29 -15.02
CA SER A 273 -7.22 -9.05 -13.81
C SER A 273 -6.37 -8.27 -12.80
N GLY A 274 -5.81 -7.14 -13.21
CA GLY A 274 -4.95 -6.31 -12.37
C GLY A 274 -4.38 -5.12 -13.11
N PHE A 275 -3.87 -4.15 -12.36
CA PHE A 275 -3.14 -3.01 -12.92
C PHE A 275 -2.02 -2.57 -11.99
N ARG A 276 -1.13 -1.70 -12.50
CA ARG A 276 -0.14 -0.95 -11.75
C ARG A 276 -0.03 0.47 -12.29
N ILE A 277 -0.06 1.46 -11.42
CA ILE A 277 0.16 2.86 -11.77
C ILE A 277 1.67 3.12 -11.85
N ALA A 278 2.10 3.87 -12.88
CA ALA A 278 3.48 4.33 -12.97
C ALA A 278 3.74 5.37 -11.86
N PRO A 279 4.93 5.38 -11.20
CA PRO A 279 5.21 6.27 -10.06
C PRO A 279 4.90 7.76 -10.26
N ASN A 280 4.99 8.26 -11.49
CA ASN A 280 4.62 9.64 -11.83
C ASN A 280 3.10 9.92 -11.87
N GLY A 281 2.25 8.91 -11.68
CA GLY A 281 0.78 9.02 -11.65
C GLY A 281 0.10 9.30 -12.99
N THR A 282 0.82 9.24 -14.12
CA THR A 282 0.27 9.65 -15.43
C THR A 282 -0.13 8.49 -16.33
N ARG A 283 0.53 7.34 -16.17
CA ARG A 283 0.31 6.12 -16.95
C ARG A 283 0.08 4.94 -16.03
N LEU A 284 -0.50 3.89 -16.59
CA LEU A 284 -0.69 2.62 -15.92
C LEU A 284 -0.48 1.46 -16.89
N VAL A 285 -0.15 0.31 -16.35
CA VAL A 285 -0.12 -0.96 -17.09
C VAL A 285 -1.18 -1.87 -16.49
N TYR A 286 -2.01 -2.49 -17.32
CA TYR A 286 -3.03 -3.44 -16.89
C TYR A 286 -2.92 -4.77 -17.62
N ALA A 287 -3.27 -5.85 -16.91
CA ALA A 287 -3.34 -7.19 -17.46
C ALA A 287 -4.78 -7.51 -17.87
N ALA A 288 -4.99 -7.90 -19.13
CA ALA A 288 -6.34 -8.23 -19.63
C ALA A 288 -6.30 -9.38 -20.63
N ASN A 289 -7.36 -10.19 -20.65
CA ASN A 289 -7.43 -11.39 -21.48
C ASN A 289 -8.11 -11.16 -22.86
N LEU A 290 -7.90 -9.98 -23.46
CA LEU A 290 -8.70 -9.44 -24.58
C LEU A 290 -8.94 -10.40 -25.76
N VAL A 291 -7.93 -11.21 -26.11
CA VAL A 291 -8.01 -12.13 -27.26
C VAL A 291 -8.53 -13.50 -26.85
N SER A 292 -8.02 -14.06 -25.74
CA SER A 292 -8.27 -15.43 -25.30
C SER A 292 -8.59 -15.48 -23.81
N ALA A 293 -9.60 -16.26 -23.40
CA ALA A 293 -10.00 -16.36 -21.99
C ALA A 293 -8.88 -16.86 -21.06
N VAL A 294 -7.93 -17.62 -21.61
CA VAL A 294 -6.88 -18.31 -20.83
C VAL A 294 -5.54 -17.57 -20.83
N GLN A 295 -5.43 -16.44 -21.52
CA GLN A 295 -4.18 -15.70 -21.66
C GLN A 295 -4.41 -14.21 -21.43
N SER A 296 -3.69 -13.65 -20.47
CA SER A 296 -3.66 -12.21 -20.21
C SER A 296 -2.45 -11.57 -20.88
N ASP A 297 -2.66 -10.40 -21.46
CA ASP A 297 -1.65 -9.53 -22.04
C ASP A 297 -1.53 -8.24 -21.23
N LEU A 298 -0.35 -7.61 -21.28
CA LEU A 298 -0.14 -6.31 -20.65
C LEU A 298 -0.44 -5.19 -21.64
N HIS A 299 -1.16 -4.18 -21.16
CA HIS A 299 -1.58 -3.04 -21.94
C HIS A 299 -1.26 -1.74 -21.18
N LEU A 300 -0.73 -0.77 -21.91
CA LEU A 300 -0.49 0.59 -21.43
C LEU A 300 -1.72 1.46 -21.65
N ALA A 301 -2.07 2.26 -20.65
CA ALA A 301 -3.04 3.35 -20.77
C ALA A 301 -2.64 4.58 -19.96
N THR A 302 -3.42 5.65 -20.09
CA THR A 302 -3.30 6.88 -19.30
C THR A 302 -4.23 6.85 -18.10
N VAL A 303 -3.80 7.45 -16.99
CA VAL A 303 -4.66 7.64 -15.80
C VAL A 303 -5.78 8.64 -16.07
N ALA A 304 -5.51 9.66 -16.88
CA ALA A 304 -6.42 10.77 -17.16
C ALA A 304 -6.36 11.23 -18.63
N GLY A 305 -7.36 12.01 -19.07
CA GLY A 305 -7.39 12.62 -20.40
C GLY A 305 -7.76 11.64 -21.52
N LEU A 306 -7.23 11.88 -22.73
CA LEU A 306 -7.48 11.03 -23.91
C LEU A 306 -6.93 9.62 -23.66
N THR A 307 -7.80 8.62 -23.79
CA THR A 307 -7.43 7.23 -23.61
C THR A 307 -6.67 6.72 -24.83
N GLY A 308 -5.38 6.48 -24.67
CA GLY A 308 -4.57 5.69 -25.60
C GLY A 308 -4.38 4.28 -25.04
N HIS A 309 -4.48 3.26 -25.88
CA HIS A 309 -4.20 1.87 -25.48
C HIS A 309 -3.12 1.29 -26.38
N THR A 310 -2.08 0.73 -25.76
CA THR A 310 -0.99 0.05 -26.48
C THR A 310 -0.74 -1.30 -25.81
N GLN A 311 -0.86 -2.40 -26.55
CA GLN A 311 -0.42 -3.70 -26.06
C GLN A 311 1.11 -3.69 -25.89
N LEU A 312 1.64 -4.27 -24.82
CA LEU A 312 3.08 -4.23 -24.49
C LEU A 312 3.78 -5.56 -24.70
N THR A 313 3.04 -6.68 -24.59
CA THR A 313 3.58 -8.04 -24.69
C THR A 313 3.80 -8.46 -26.15
N ASN A 314 2.81 -8.27 -27.02
CA ASN A 314 2.83 -8.88 -28.35
C ASN A 314 2.33 -7.96 -29.48
N LEU A 315 3.02 -6.85 -29.73
CA LEU A 315 2.64 -5.90 -30.78
C LEU A 315 2.76 -6.50 -32.21
N GLU A 316 3.68 -7.45 -32.44
CA GLU A 316 3.92 -8.05 -33.77
C GLU A 316 4.16 -9.58 -33.82
N GLY A 317 3.82 -10.35 -32.79
CA GLY A 317 3.85 -11.83 -32.86
C GLY A 317 5.19 -12.49 -32.49
N GLY A 318 6.04 -11.81 -31.71
CA GLY A 318 7.35 -12.33 -31.28
C GLY A 318 7.32 -13.25 -30.05
N LEU A 319 6.17 -13.36 -29.38
CA LEU A 319 6.01 -14.19 -28.19
C LEU A 319 5.42 -15.59 -28.51
N PRO A 320 5.61 -16.58 -27.62
CA PRO A 320 4.97 -17.89 -27.74
C PRO A 320 3.45 -17.76 -27.90
N ALA A 321 2.82 -18.69 -28.62
CA ALA A 321 1.39 -18.65 -28.87
C ALA A 321 0.53 -18.72 -27.59
N VAL A 322 1.05 -19.36 -26.53
CA VAL A 322 0.38 -19.46 -25.22
C VAL A 322 1.43 -19.27 -24.13
N TYR A 323 1.20 -18.30 -23.26
CA TYR A 323 2.04 -18.03 -22.09
C TYR A 323 1.24 -17.48 -20.91
N THR A 324 1.92 -17.41 -19.77
CA THR A 324 1.47 -16.69 -18.57
C THR A 324 2.51 -15.65 -18.19
N ILE A 325 2.06 -14.56 -17.57
CA ILE A 325 2.90 -13.54 -16.95
C ILE A 325 2.71 -13.69 -15.44
N ARG A 326 3.79 -13.83 -14.68
CA ARG A 326 3.68 -14.01 -13.22
C ARG A 326 3.85 -12.70 -12.46
N ASP A 327 4.79 -11.86 -12.86
CA ASP A 327 4.94 -10.52 -12.32
C ASP A 327 5.28 -9.51 -13.43
N TYR A 328 5.02 -8.25 -13.12
CA TYR A 328 5.43 -7.12 -13.93
C TYR A 328 5.64 -5.91 -13.03
N ARG A 329 6.63 -5.08 -13.34
CA ARG A 329 7.03 -3.92 -12.52
C ARG A 329 7.32 -2.73 -13.40
N ILE A 330 6.87 -1.56 -12.97
CA ILE A 330 7.21 -0.29 -13.63
C ILE A 330 8.44 0.28 -12.93
N SER A 331 9.39 0.82 -13.70
CA SER A 331 10.59 1.45 -13.16
C SER A 331 10.27 2.69 -12.31
N PRO A 332 11.07 3.01 -11.27
CA PRO A 332 10.88 4.20 -10.45
C PRO A 332 10.78 5.51 -11.25
N ASP A 333 11.53 5.64 -12.34
CA ASP A 333 11.47 6.78 -13.27
C ASP A 333 10.23 6.79 -14.19
N SER A 334 9.35 5.79 -14.09
CA SER A 334 8.12 5.62 -14.87
C SER A 334 8.31 5.42 -16.38
N ARG A 335 9.51 5.00 -16.83
CA ARG A 335 9.82 4.89 -18.26
C ARG A 335 9.78 3.49 -18.82
N ARG A 336 9.92 2.45 -17.98
CA ARG A 336 10.12 1.07 -18.42
C ARG A 336 9.25 0.11 -17.63
N LEU A 337 8.97 -1.02 -18.26
CA LEU A 337 8.26 -2.14 -17.68
C LEU A 337 9.09 -3.40 -17.80
N ALA A 338 9.41 -4.03 -16.68
CA ALA A 338 9.96 -5.37 -16.63
C ALA A 338 8.83 -6.38 -16.39
N PHE A 339 8.84 -7.50 -17.09
CA PHE A 339 7.85 -8.58 -16.89
C PHE A 339 8.41 -9.92 -17.34
N ASP A 340 7.97 -11.00 -16.69
CA ASP A 340 8.36 -12.36 -17.04
C ASP A 340 7.28 -13.06 -17.86
N ILE A 341 7.72 -13.90 -18.80
CA ILE A 341 6.86 -14.76 -19.59
C ILE A 341 7.25 -16.21 -19.38
N HIS A 342 6.23 -17.02 -19.11
CA HIS A 342 6.31 -18.47 -18.98
C HIS A 342 5.45 -19.14 -20.07
N PRO A 343 6.06 -19.77 -21.09
CA PRO A 343 5.36 -20.51 -22.13
C PRO A 343 4.58 -21.71 -21.53
N ALA A 344 3.40 -21.99 -22.08
CA ALA A 344 2.61 -23.15 -21.65
C ALA A 344 3.35 -24.47 -21.93
N GLY A 345 3.45 -25.32 -20.91
CA GLY A 345 4.10 -26.64 -21.01
C GLY A 345 5.63 -26.62 -21.07
N GLY A 346 6.26 -25.45 -20.87
CA GLY A 346 7.71 -25.30 -20.83
C GLY A 346 8.24 -24.93 -19.44
N PHE A 347 9.50 -25.28 -19.18
CA PHE A 347 10.27 -24.82 -18.03
C PHE A 347 11.31 -23.80 -18.48
N ASN A 348 10.95 -22.78 -19.24
CA ASN A 348 11.83 -21.63 -19.48
C ASN A 348 11.04 -20.36 -19.18
N ALA A 349 11.58 -19.51 -18.32
CA ALA A 349 11.10 -18.16 -18.09
C ALA A 349 11.98 -17.18 -18.88
N THR A 350 11.38 -16.16 -19.47
CA THR A 350 12.10 -15.06 -20.09
C THR A 350 11.70 -13.76 -19.44
N LEU A 351 12.67 -13.01 -18.92
CA LEU A 351 12.49 -11.65 -18.43
C LEU A 351 12.62 -10.70 -19.60
N PHE A 352 11.58 -9.91 -19.80
CA PHE A 352 11.51 -8.89 -20.82
C PHE A 352 11.52 -7.50 -20.18
N GLU A 353 12.01 -6.54 -20.96
CA GLU A 353 11.82 -5.12 -20.70
C GLU A 353 11.15 -4.44 -21.90
N GLN A 354 10.28 -3.47 -21.62
CA GLN A 354 9.55 -2.70 -22.63
C GLN A 354 9.52 -1.22 -22.27
N SER A 355 9.74 -0.36 -23.26
CA SER A 355 9.61 1.09 -23.10
C SER A 355 8.15 1.48 -22.94
N LEU A 356 7.83 2.28 -21.92
CA LEU A 356 6.50 2.86 -21.73
C LEU A 356 6.29 4.14 -22.53
N LEU A 357 7.36 4.73 -23.06
CA LEU A 357 7.30 5.98 -23.84
C LEU A 357 7.22 5.74 -25.34
N ALA A 358 7.93 4.71 -25.82
CA ALA A 358 7.96 4.28 -27.19
C ALA A 358 8.03 2.74 -27.23
N PRO A 359 6.91 2.03 -26.97
CA PRO A 359 6.88 0.58 -26.97
C PRO A 359 7.37 0.00 -28.30
N ALA A 360 8.33 -0.91 -28.23
CA ALA A 360 8.85 -1.63 -29.39
C ALA A 360 7.93 -2.81 -29.75
N PRO A 361 7.84 -3.20 -31.04
CA PRO A 361 7.04 -4.35 -31.47
C PRO A 361 7.33 -5.67 -30.75
N ILE A 362 8.61 -5.88 -30.42
CA ILE A 362 9.12 -7.01 -29.66
C ILE A 362 9.83 -6.43 -28.42
N PRO A 363 9.39 -6.80 -27.20
CA PRO A 363 10.09 -6.43 -25.97
C PRO A 363 11.53 -6.94 -25.95
N GLU A 364 12.41 -6.19 -25.30
CA GLU A 364 13.82 -6.56 -25.17
C GLU A 364 13.98 -7.74 -24.20
N ILE A 365 14.80 -8.73 -24.55
CA ILE A 365 15.10 -9.86 -23.67
C ILE A 365 16.23 -9.46 -22.73
N VAL A 366 15.92 -9.40 -21.43
CA VAL A 366 16.91 -9.13 -20.37
C VAL A 366 17.61 -10.42 -19.96
N ALA A 367 16.84 -11.49 -19.76
CA ALA A 367 17.36 -12.77 -19.32
C ALA A 367 16.47 -13.94 -19.74
N VAL A 368 17.08 -15.10 -19.95
CA VAL A 368 16.37 -16.37 -20.19
C VAL A 368 16.86 -17.37 -19.16
N SER A 369 15.96 -17.97 -18.39
CA SER A 369 16.32 -19.08 -17.51
C SER A 369 16.46 -20.36 -18.35
N ALA A 370 17.50 -21.14 -18.09
CA ALA A 370 17.73 -22.43 -18.72
C ALA A 370 18.01 -23.47 -17.63
N GLY A 371 16.97 -24.09 -17.07
CA GLY A 371 17.12 -25.03 -15.96
C GLY A 371 15.80 -25.64 -15.52
N THR A 372 15.87 -26.67 -14.66
CA THR A 372 14.70 -27.30 -14.05
C THR A 372 14.80 -27.23 -12.52
N PRO A 373 13.96 -26.42 -11.85
CA PRO A 373 12.91 -25.57 -12.41
C PRO A 373 13.47 -24.30 -13.08
N SER A 374 12.84 -23.85 -14.17
CA SER A 374 13.07 -22.49 -14.64
C SER A 374 12.49 -21.50 -13.66
N LEU A 375 13.34 -20.59 -13.24
CA LEU A 375 12.95 -19.54 -12.34
C LEU A 375 13.51 -18.22 -12.87
N ILE A 376 12.63 -17.23 -12.97
CA ILE A 376 12.98 -15.82 -12.83
C ILE A 376 12.07 -15.33 -11.72
N GLU A 377 12.68 -14.85 -10.65
CA GLU A 377 11.96 -14.37 -9.47
C GLU A 377 12.52 -13.05 -8.99
N ARG A 378 11.64 -12.27 -8.35
CA ARG A 378 11.99 -11.04 -7.65
C ARG A 378 12.71 -10.03 -8.56
N ALA A 379 12.31 -9.93 -9.83
CA ALA A 379 12.77 -8.87 -10.69
C ALA A 379 12.35 -7.51 -10.11
N GLN A 380 13.33 -6.69 -9.75
CA GLN A 380 13.13 -5.39 -9.13
C GLN A 380 14.07 -4.39 -9.76
N TYR A 381 13.54 -3.23 -10.11
CA TYR A 381 14.37 -2.10 -10.52
C TYR A 381 15.22 -1.61 -9.35
N LEU A 382 16.45 -1.20 -9.66
CA LEU A 382 17.23 -0.39 -8.74
C LEU A 382 16.49 0.93 -8.46
N PRO A 383 16.67 1.53 -7.26
CA PRO A 383 16.03 2.81 -6.93
C PRO A 383 16.36 3.96 -7.91
N ASP A 384 17.55 3.94 -8.52
CA ASP A 384 17.99 4.90 -9.53
C ASP A 384 17.47 4.58 -10.94
N SER A 385 16.70 3.50 -11.10
CA SER A 385 16.24 2.97 -12.38
C SER A 385 17.37 2.67 -13.37
N ALA A 386 18.62 2.42 -12.94
CA ALA A 386 19.73 2.12 -13.86
C ALA A 386 19.78 0.65 -14.31
N GLY A 387 18.97 -0.22 -13.70
CA GLY A 387 18.99 -1.64 -13.99
C GLY A 387 18.00 -2.45 -13.16
N LEU A 388 18.09 -3.76 -13.28
CA LEU A 388 17.26 -4.76 -12.62
C LEU A 388 18.11 -5.72 -11.78
N VAL A 389 17.65 -6.02 -10.57
CA VAL A 389 18.10 -7.16 -9.77
C VAL A 389 17.06 -8.26 -9.88
N PHE A 390 17.49 -9.50 -10.10
CA PHE A 390 16.60 -10.66 -10.18
C PHE A 390 17.34 -11.93 -9.79
N ALA A 391 16.59 -12.96 -9.42
CA ALA A 391 17.12 -14.31 -9.22
C ALA A 391 16.75 -15.19 -10.42
N ALA A 392 17.71 -15.92 -10.97
CA ALA A 392 17.47 -16.84 -12.09
C ALA A 392 18.20 -18.18 -11.96
N ALA A 393 17.58 -19.23 -12.50
CA ALA A 393 18.24 -20.51 -12.75
C ALA A 393 18.88 -20.48 -14.16
N LEU A 394 20.20 -20.57 -14.23
CA LEU A 394 20.97 -20.40 -15.47
C LEU A 394 21.56 -21.70 -16.05
N ASP A 395 21.50 -22.81 -15.31
CA ASP A 395 21.99 -24.12 -15.78
C ASP A 395 21.09 -25.26 -15.25
N SER A 396 21.26 -26.45 -15.81
CA SER A 396 20.57 -27.72 -15.54
C SER A 396 20.77 -28.32 -14.14
N GLY A 397 21.20 -27.55 -13.15
CA GLY A 397 21.37 -27.96 -11.76
C GLY A 397 20.62 -27.04 -10.77
N ASP A 398 20.49 -27.46 -9.51
CA ASP A 398 19.75 -26.79 -8.43
C ASP A 398 20.31 -25.41 -8.00
N ARG A 399 21.14 -24.76 -8.82
CA ARG A 399 21.78 -23.48 -8.49
C ARG A 399 20.97 -22.30 -9.03
N VAL A 400 20.44 -21.50 -8.10
CA VAL A 400 19.84 -20.20 -8.38
C VAL A 400 20.89 -19.11 -8.12
N GLU A 401 21.08 -18.20 -9.07
CA GLU A 401 22.01 -17.08 -8.96
C GLU A 401 21.22 -15.76 -8.87
N ALA A 402 21.66 -14.87 -7.98
CA ALA A 402 21.20 -13.48 -7.98
C ALA A 402 22.05 -12.68 -8.97
N LEU A 403 21.38 -12.04 -9.92
CA LEU A 403 21.99 -11.30 -11.02
C LEU A 403 21.61 -9.83 -10.93
N LEU A 404 22.54 -8.98 -11.35
CA LEU A 404 22.32 -7.57 -11.56
C LEU A 404 22.53 -7.28 -13.05
N ALA A 405 21.46 -6.88 -13.74
CA ALA A 405 21.54 -6.30 -15.07
C ALA A 405 21.55 -4.77 -14.91
N ASP A 406 22.75 -4.18 -14.83
CA ASP A 406 22.97 -2.74 -14.74
C ASP A 406 23.47 -2.22 -16.09
N GLU A 407 22.80 -1.23 -16.67
CA GLU A 407 23.18 -0.64 -17.96
C GLU A 407 24.60 -0.06 -17.93
N ARG A 408 25.08 0.40 -16.76
CA ARG A 408 26.42 0.97 -16.60
C ARG A 408 27.53 -0.09 -16.68
N CYS A 409 27.19 -1.37 -16.51
CA CYS A 409 28.15 -2.47 -16.57
C CYS A 409 28.42 -2.94 -18.01
N PHE A 410 27.67 -2.44 -19.01
CA PHE A 410 27.89 -2.75 -20.42
C PHE A 410 28.69 -1.61 -21.06
N ALA A 411 29.94 -1.90 -21.41
CA ALA A 411 30.88 -0.90 -21.96
C ALA A 411 30.60 -0.51 -23.42
N ASP A 412 29.75 -1.25 -24.11
CA ASP A 412 29.24 -0.94 -25.44
C ASP A 412 27.70 -0.98 -25.33
N GLY A 413 27.04 0.15 -25.61
CA GLY A 413 25.62 0.36 -25.31
C GLY A 413 24.68 -0.70 -25.89
N PHE A 414 23.53 -0.89 -25.23
CA PHE A 414 22.41 -1.65 -25.77
C PHE A 414 21.82 -0.88 -26.98
N GLU A 415 22.31 -1.19 -28.19
CA GLU A 415 21.70 -0.80 -29.47
C GLU A 415 20.60 -1.78 -29.91
#